data_AF-A0AA88HCA0-F1
#
_entry.id   AF-A0AA88HCA0-F1
#
_cell.length_a   1.000
_cell.length_b   1.000
_cell.length_c   1.000
_cell.angle_alpha   90.00
_cell.angle_beta   90.00
_cell.angle_gamma   90.00
#
_symmetry.space_group_name_H-M   'P 1'
#
loop_
_entity.id
_entity.type
_entity.pdbx_description
1 polymer ?
#
loop_
_entity_poly.entity_id
_entity_poly.type
_entity_poly.pdbx_seq_one_letter_code
_entity_poly.pdbx_strand_id
1 'polypeptide(L)'
;MRIFFFLFDLSVVNGWLLYRRCLAAGQKPMNLLQFKTDVARVLLSGASLATPKRGRPLSDADANSQKKRNYTCRPPDSTRLDGQGHFPAWIESKKRCRVCVQAHSKVKCV
;
A
#
# COMPACT_ATOMS: atom_id res chain seq x y z
N MET A 1 -10.29 19.61 -2.48
CA MET A 1 -10.43 19.24 -1.05
C MET A 1 -10.74 20.39 -0.09
N ARG A 2 -10.71 21.69 -0.48
CA ARG A 2 -10.98 22.83 0.43
C ARG A 2 -12.35 22.78 1.12
N ILE A 3 -13.41 22.47 0.37
CA ILE A 3 -14.79 22.44 0.88
C ILE A 3 -14.94 21.38 1.97
N PHE A 4 -14.34 20.20 1.78
CA PHE A 4 -14.39 19.12 2.76
C PHE A 4 -13.75 19.53 4.11
N PHE A 5 -12.54 20.10 4.06
CA PHE A 5 -11.86 20.55 5.28
C PHE A 5 -12.61 21.69 5.98
N PHE A 6 -13.24 22.58 5.20
CA PHE A 6 -14.10 23.63 5.75
C PHE A 6 -15.31 23.05 6.49
N LEU A 7 -16.04 22.12 5.87
CA LEU A 7 -17.20 21.47 6.49
C LEU A 7 -16.80 20.65 7.72
N PHE A 8 -15.65 19.97 7.66
CA PHE A 8 -15.12 19.23 8.79
C PHE A 8 -14.81 20.17 9.96
N ASP A 9 -14.07 21.25 9.74
CA ASP A 9 -13.75 22.20 10.80
C ASP A 9 -15.02 22.87 11.38
N LEU A 10 -15.98 23.21 10.52
CA LEU A 10 -17.29 23.72 10.93
C LEU A 10 -18.04 22.72 11.84
N SER A 11 -18.06 21.43 11.49
CA SER A 11 -18.69 20.39 12.30
C SER A 11 -18.03 20.23 13.67
N VAL A 12 -16.70 20.31 13.74
CA VAL A 12 -15.94 20.18 14.99
C VAL A 12 -16.18 21.37 15.91
N VAL A 13 -16.19 22.59 15.36
CA VAL A 13 -16.51 23.81 16.14
C VAL A 13 -17.95 23.78 16.64
N ASN A 14 -18.91 23.36 15.81
CA ASN A 14 -20.30 23.22 16.22
C ASN A 14 -20.47 22.16 17.32
N GLY A 15 -19.74 21.04 17.23
CA GLY A 15 -19.69 20.02 18.28
C GLY A 15 -19.17 20.57 19.61
N TRP A 16 -18.16 21.44 19.59
CA TRP A 16 -17.64 22.09 20.79
C TRP A 16 -18.66 23.06 21.42
N LEU A 17 -19.40 23.82 20.61
CA LEU A 17 -20.46 24.70 21.10
C LEU A 17 -21.60 23.90 21.77
N LEU A 18 -21.98 22.77 21.18
CA LEU A 18 -22.96 21.85 21.77
C LEU A 18 -22.46 21.25 23.09
N TYR A 19 -21.20 20.81 23.13
CA TYR A 19 -20.58 20.31 24.35
C TYR A 19 -20.63 21.33 25.50
N ARG A 20 -20.32 22.61 25.20
CA ARG A 20 -20.41 23.70 26.19
C ARG A 20 -21.83 23.93 26.70
N ARG A 21 -22.84 23.75 25.83
CA ARG A 21 -24.25 23.92 26.20
C ARG A 21 -24.77 22.78 27.07
N CYS A 22 -24.33 21.56 26.79
CA CYS A 22 -24.72 20.37 27.55
C CYS A 22 -23.93 20.20 28.86
N LEU A 23 -22.95 21.06 29.12
CA LEU A 23 -22.15 21.00 30.35
C LEU A 23 -23.01 21.36 31.56
N ALA A 24 -22.93 20.55 32.62
CA ALA A 24 -23.65 20.81 33.87
C ALA A 24 -23.20 22.13 34.51
N ALA A 25 -24.13 22.79 35.22
CA ALA A 25 -23.85 24.04 35.93
C ALA A 25 -22.69 23.85 36.92
N GLY A 26 -21.64 24.67 36.77
CA GLY A 26 -20.44 24.64 37.62
C GLY A 26 -19.23 23.91 37.03
N GLN A 27 -19.36 23.21 35.90
CA GLN A 27 -18.19 22.66 35.21
C GLN A 27 -17.55 23.69 34.28
N LYS A 28 -16.22 23.70 34.26
CA LYS A 28 -15.45 24.53 33.33
C LYS A 28 -15.32 23.79 32.00
N PRO A 29 -15.76 24.37 30.87
CA PRO A 29 -15.62 23.71 29.58
C PRO A 29 -14.14 23.56 29.19
N MET A 30 -13.80 22.45 28.55
CA MET A 30 -12.48 22.27 27.93
C MET A 30 -12.23 23.33 26.84
N ASN A 31 -10.96 23.72 26.70
CA ASN A 31 -10.53 24.62 25.65
C ASN A 31 -10.73 23.98 24.27
N LEU A 32 -10.94 24.79 23.24
CA LEU A 32 -11.17 24.30 21.86
C LEU A 32 -10.03 23.41 21.35
N LEU A 33 -8.78 23.73 21.70
CA LEU A 33 -7.63 22.92 21.33
C LEU A 33 -7.71 21.51 21.94
N GLN A 34 -8.04 21.42 23.23
CA GLN A 34 -8.18 20.13 23.93
C GLN A 34 -9.32 19.31 23.33
N PHE A 35 -10.46 19.95 23.05
CA PHE A 35 -11.57 19.31 22.35
C PHE A 35 -11.14 18.72 21.00
N LYS A 36 -10.42 19.51 20.18
CA LYS A 36 -9.90 19.06 18.89
C LYS A 36 -8.92 17.89 19.03
N THR A 37 -8.03 17.92 20.03
CA THR A 37 -7.09 16.82 20.27
C THR A 37 -7.79 15.54 20.71
N ASP A 38 -8.87 15.65 21.50
CA ASP A 38 -9.64 14.50 21.94
C ASP A 38 -10.41 13.85 20.79
N VAL A 39 -11.05 14.67 19.96
CA VAL A 39 -11.70 14.20 18.73
C VAL A 39 -10.70 13.49 17.83
N ALA A 40 -9.52 14.07 17.60
CA ALA A 40 -8.47 13.43 16.81
C ALA A 40 -8.03 12.09 17.41
N ARG A 41 -7.82 12.04 18.73
CA ARG A 41 -7.42 10.81 19.43
C ARG A 41 -8.45 9.70 19.27
N VAL A 42 -9.73 10.01 19.44
CA VAL A 42 -10.84 9.03 19.32
C VAL A 42 -10.98 8.55 17.87
N LEU A 43 -10.84 9.44 16.89
CA LEU A 43 -10.88 9.04 15.48
C LEU A 43 -9.70 8.14 15.10
N LEU A 44 -8.51 8.44 15.61
CA LEU A 44 -7.32 7.62 15.39
C LEU A 44 -7.40 6.26 16.10
N SER A 45 -7.90 6.22 17.33
CA SER A 45 -8.05 4.96 18.08
C SER A 45 -9.21 4.11 17.56
N GLY A 46 -10.31 4.73 17.15
CA GLY A 46 -11.45 4.05 16.51
C GLY A 46 -11.08 3.44 15.15
N ALA A 47 -10.17 4.07 14.41
CA ALA A 47 -9.62 3.50 13.18
C ALA A 47 -8.72 2.28 13.41
N SER A 48 -8.25 2.06 14.65
CA SER A 48 -7.39 0.91 15.00
C SER A 48 -8.16 -0.39 15.26
N LEU A 49 -9.50 -0.36 15.40
CA LEU A 49 -10.29 -1.57 15.70
C LEU A 49 -10.46 -2.51 14.51
N ALA A 50 -10.09 -2.07 13.31
CA ALA A 50 -10.12 -2.90 12.12
C ALA A 50 -9.20 -2.33 11.05
N THR A 51 -7.91 -2.14 11.33
CA THR A 51 -6.97 -2.08 10.20
C THR A 51 -6.89 -3.49 9.63
N PRO A 52 -7.45 -3.81 8.45
CA PRO A 52 -6.99 -5.00 7.75
C PRO A 52 -5.48 -4.80 7.60
N LYS A 53 -4.68 -5.71 8.15
CA LYS A 53 -3.23 -5.74 7.89
C LYS A 53 -3.06 -5.51 6.39
N ARG A 54 -2.39 -4.42 6.00
CA ARG A 54 -2.20 -4.10 4.58
C ARG A 54 -1.41 -5.24 3.95
N GLY A 55 -2.10 -6.12 3.22
CA GLY A 55 -1.56 -7.37 2.71
C GLY A 55 -2.60 -8.49 2.74
N ARG A 56 -2.35 -9.58 2.00
CA ARG A 56 -3.17 -10.80 2.06
C ARG A 56 -3.09 -11.37 3.48
N PRO A 57 -4.19 -11.74 4.13
CA PRO A 57 -4.14 -12.51 5.37
C PRO A 57 -3.36 -13.79 5.09
N LEU A 58 -2.23 -13.97 5.77
CA LEU A 58 -1.56 -15.26 5.85
C LEU A 58 -2.49 -16.14 6.67
N SER A 59 -3.25 -17.01 6.00
CA SER A 59 -3.77 -18.20 6.68
C SER A 59 -2.54 -18.93 7.22
N ASP A 60 -2.59 -19.42 8.47
CA ASP A 60 -1.49 -20.12 9.15
C ASP A 60 -0.98 -21.39 8.42
N ALA A 61 -1.51 -21.68 7.23
CA ALA A 61 -1.09 -22.74 6.33
C ALA A 61 0.09 -22.36 5.39
N ASP A 62 0.47 -21.09 5.29
CA ASP A 62 1.43 -20.62 4.25
C ASP A 62 2.79 -20.15 4.80
N ALA A 63 3.13 -20.47 6.06
CA ALA A 63 4.42 -20.13 6.65
C ALA A 63 5.63 -20.86 5.99
N ASN A 64 5.38 -21.82 5.08
CA ASN A 64 6.43 -22.58 4.41
C ASN A 64 6.48 -22.43 2.88
N SER A 65 5.70 -21.52 2.28
CA SER A 65 5.96 -21.14 0.89
C SER A 65 7.10 -20.12 0.87
N GLN A 66 8.33 -20.61 1.12
CA GLN A 66 9.53 -19.93 0.65
C GLN A 66 9.22 -19.48 -0.79
N LYS A 67 9.13 -18.17 -1.01
CA LYS A 67 9.00 -17.60 -2.35
C LYS A 67 10.15 -18.19 -3.14
N LYS A 68 9.90 -19.24 -3.91
CA LYS A 68 10.86 -19.75 -4.89
C LYS A 68 11.20 -18.52 -5.69
N ARG A 69 12.44 -18.02 -5.54
CA ARG A 69 12.97 -17.04 -6.50
C ARG A 69 12.64 -17.66 -7.85
N ASN A 70 11.95 -16.91 -8.70
CA ASN A 70 11.70 -17.32 -10.08
C ASN A 70 13.06 -17.36 -10.79
N TYR A 71 13.87 -18.37 -10.46
CA TYR A 71 15.08 -18.73 -11.16
C TYR A 71 14.58 -19.33 -12.46
N THR A 72 14.56 -18.49 -13.48
CA THR A 72 14.28 -18.98 -14.81
C THR A 72 15.50 -19.74 -15.27
N CYS A 73 15.33 -20.98 -15.71
CA CYS A 73 16.43 -21.79 -16.26
C CYS A 73 17.18 -20.97 -17.30
N ARG A 74 18.45 -20.68 -17.00
CA ARG A 74 19.43 -20.30 -18.01
C ARG A 74 19.47 -21.45 -19.03
N PRO A 75 19.59 -21.18 -20.34
CA PRO A 75 19.90 -22.24 -21.30
C PRO A 75 21.12 -23.03 -20.79
N PRO A 76 21.13 -24.36 -20.92
CA PRO A 76 22.23 -25.17 -20.44
C PRO A 76 23.54 -24.71 -21.08
N ASP A 77 24.65 -24.83 -20.36
CA ASP A 77 25.95 -24.34 -20.85
C ASP A 77 26.39 -25.04 -22.14
N SER A 78 25.90 -26.26 -22.39
CA SER A 78 26.05 -26.96 -23.66
C SER A 78 25.50 -26.16 -24.84
N THR A 79 24.29 -25.59 -24.72
CA THR A 79 23.68 -24.76 -25.77
C THR A 79 24.32 -23.36 -25.85
N ARG A 80 24.79 -22.82 -24.71
CA ARG A 80 25.38 -21.48 -24.67
C ARG A 80 26.81 -21.41 -25.22
N LEU A 81 27.55 -22.52 -25.11
CA LEU A 81 28.96 -22.62 -25.49
C LEU A 81 29.18 -23.58 -26.67
N ASP A 82 28.12 -23.93 -27.41
CA ASP A 82 28.22 -24.88 -28.54
C ASP A 82 29.01 -24.34 -29.74
N GLY A 83 29.36 -23.05 -29.75
CA GLY A 83 30.14 -22.42 -30.82
C GLY A 83 29.39 -22.32 -32.15
N GLN A 84 28.09 -22.65 -32.19
CA GLN A 84 27.28 -22.68 -33.40
C GLN A 84 26.70 -21.30 -33.76
N GLY A 85 26.89 -20.29 -32.90
CA GLY A 85 26.57 -18.90 -33.22
C GLY A 85 25.08 -18.66 -33.46
N HIS A 86 24.21 -19.19 -32.60
CA HIS A 86 22.76 -19.03 -32.75
C HIS A 86 22.36 -17.55 -32.80
N PHE A 87 21.74 -17.14 -33.90
CA PHE A 87 21.13 -15.82 -33.99
C PHE A 87 19.87 -15.79 -33.14
N PRO A 88 19.62 -14.70 -32.41
CA PRO A 88 18.44 -14.62 -31.57
C PRO A 88 17.18 -14.49 -32.43
N ALA A 89 16.12 -15.21 -32.05
CA ALA A 89 14.88 -15.24 -32.79
C ALA A 89 13.94 -14.12 -32.38
N TRP A 90 13.21 -13.57 -33.36
CA TRP A 90 12.18 -12.57 -33.12
C TRP A 90 10.89 -13.25 -32.62
N ILE A 91 10.23 -12.63 -31.66
CA ILE A 91 8.94 -13.06 -31.10
C ILE A 91 7.93 -11.95 -31.37
N GLU A 92 6.74 -12.34 -31.82
CA GLU A 92 5.60 -11.45 -32.04
C GLU A 92 5.15 -10.71 -30.76
N SER A 93 5.17 -11.41 -29.62
CA SER A 93 4.81 -10.85 -28.31
C SER A 93 5.99 -10.18 -27.59
N LYS A 94 5.77 -8.94 -27.16
CA LYS A 94 6.73 -8.14 -26.38
C LYS A 94 6.80 -8.66 -24.93
N LYS A 95 7.88 -9.35 -24.57
CA LYS A 95 8.07 -9.92 -23.22
C LYS A 95 9.08 -9.11 -22.42
N ARG A 96 8.95 -9.06 -21.10
CA ARG A 96 9.88 -8.31 -20.23
C ARG A 96 11.31 -8.87 -20.38
N CYS A 97 12.28 -8.00 -20.69
CA CYS A 97 13.68 -8.39 -20.69
C CYS A 97 14.11 -8.75 -19.26
N ARG A 98 14.85 -9.86 -19.10
CA ARG A 98 15.33 -10.33 -17.79
C ARG A 98 16.69 -9.74 -17.39
N VAL A 99 17.38 -9.07 -18.31
CA VAL A 99 18.73 -8.49 -18.11
C VAL A 99 18.68 -6.97 -17.92
N CYS A 100 17.78 -6.28 -18.63
CA CYS A 100 17.68 -4.82 -18.56
C CYS A 100 16.67 -4.36 -17.50
N VAL A 101 16.98 -3.25 -16.81
CA VAL A 101 16.09 -2.63 -15.80
C VAL A 101 14.85 -1.99 -16.45
N GLN A 102 14.93 -1.57 -17.71
CA GLN A 102 13.80 -1.00 -18.46
C GLN A 102 13.43 -1.79 -19.73
N ALA A 103 12.13 -2.09 -19.76
CA ALA A 103 11.19 -2.33 -20.85
C ALA A 103 11.54 -3.36 -21.94
N HIS A 104 10.95 -4.54 -21.76
CA HIS A 104 10.52 -5.53 -22.74
C HIS A 104 11.23 -5.65 -24.12
N SER A 105 11.74 -6.86 -24.41
CA SER A 105 12.31 -7.26 -25.69
C SER A 105 11.31 -8.07 -26.56
N LYS A 106 11.51 -8.03 -27.88
CA LYS A 106 10.87 -8.93 -28.86
C LYS A 106 11.84 -10.02 -29.35
N VAL A 107 12.89 -10.27 -28.59
CA VAL A 107 14.02 -11.10 -29.03
C VAL A 107 14.27 -12.16 -27.95
N LYS A 108 14.37 -13.43 -28.35
CA LYS A 108 14.77 -14.56 -27.49
C LYS A 108 16.05 -15.22 -28.00
N CYS A 109 16.90 -15.66 -27.09
CA CYS A 109 17.90 -16.68 -27.41
C CYS A 109 17.17 -18.00 -27.65
N VAL A 110 17.56 -18.71 -28.70
CA VAL A 110 17.11 -20.07 -29.01
C VAL A 110 18.01 -21.05 -28.30
#